data_AF-A0A497FIP0-F1
#
_entry.id   AF-A0A497FIP0-F1
#
_cell.length_a   1.000
_cell.length_b   1.000
_cell.length_c   1.000
_cell.angle_alpha   90.00
_cell.angle_beta   90.00
_cell.angle_gamma   90.00
#
_symmetry.space_group_name_H-M   'P 1'
#
loop_
_entity.id
_entity.type
_entity.pdbx_description
1 polymer ?
#
loop_
_entity_poly.entity_id
_entity_poly.type
_entity_poly.pdbx_seq_one_letter_code
_entity_poly.pdbx_strand_id
1 'polypeptide(L)'
;MGSIKVYISEEVEKKFRKLAMELYGYGRGALSIAAEKALNEWVTKVSEAIEVVGLLDDPVEAIYGMLSHVKKSGVELQHEAKEIRAEKNLG
;
A
#
# COMPACT_ATOMS: atom_id res chain seq x y z
N MET A 1 11.51 13.83 -20.95
CA MET A 1 10.72 12.86 -20.16
C MET A 1 11.32 11.48 -20.35
N GLY A 2 11.35 10.67 -19.31
CA GLY A 2 11.68 9.24 -19.43
C GLY A 2 10.52 8.48 -20.06
N SER A 3 10.78 7.26 -20.54
CA SER A 3 9.75 6.36 -21.07
C SER A 3 10.02 4.94 -20.61
N ILE A 4 8.97 4.23 -20.21
CA ILE A 4 9.02 2.81 -19.85
C ILE A 4 8.07 2.04 -20.78
N LYS A 5 8.50 0.85 -21.21
CA LYS A 5 7.64 -0.08 -21.95
C LYS A 5 7.05 -1.07 -20.96
N VAL A 6 5.73 -1.09 -20.85
CA VAL A 6 4.99 -1.99 -19.95
C VAL A 6 4.05 -2.89 -20.74
N TYR A 7 3.88 -4.12 -20.27
CA TYR A 7 2.91 -5.06 -20.80
C TYR A 7 1.85 -5.30 -19.71
N ILE A 8 0.60 -5.07 -20.06
CA ILE A 8 -0.57 -5.22 -19.18
C ILE A 8 -1.61 -6.06 -19.91
N SER A 9 -2.59 -6.61 -19.19
CA SER A 9 -3.69 -7.33 -19.84
C SER A 9 -4.51 -6.38 -20.72
N GLU A 10 -5.08 -6.94 -21.79
CA GLU A 10 -5.93 -6.19 -22.73
C GLU A 10 -7.14 -5.56 -22.02
N GLU A 11 -7.68 -6.25 -21.01
CA GLU A 11 -8.79 -5.72 -20.20
C GLU A 11 -8.40 -4.45 -19.45
N VAL A 12 -7.23 -4.45 -18.80
CA VAL A 12 -6.73 -3.28 -18.05
C VAL A 12 -6.42 -2.13 -19.01
N GLU A 13 -5.79 -2.43 -20.15
CA GLU A 13 -5.45 -1.46 -21.18
C GLU A 13 -6.70 -0.72 -21.69
N LYS A 14 -7.74 -1.48 -22.08
CA LYS A 14 -8.99 -0.91 -22.61
C LYS A 14 -9.68 -0.02 -21.58
N LYS A 15 -9.79 -0.49 -20.32
CA LYS A 15 -10.40 0.28 -19.24
C LYS A 15 -9.62 1.56 -18.95
N PHE A 16 -8.29 1.45 -18.84
CA PHE A 16 -7.41 2.58 -18.57
C PHE A 16 -7.50 3.63 -19.67
N ARG A 17 -7.43 3.20 -20.94
CA ARG A 17 -7.54 4.11 -22.10
C ARG A 17 -8.87 4.83 -22.12
N LYS A 18 -9.97 4.11 -21.94
CA LYS A 18 -11.31 4.71 -21.92
C LYS A 18 -11.41 5.80 -20.85
N LEU A 19 -11.04 5.48 -19.60
CA LEU A 19 -11.10 6.43 -18.49
C LEU A 19 -10.18 7.63 -18.69
N ALA A 20 -8.96 7.40 -19.19
CA ALA A 20 -8.02 8.48 -19.48
C ALA A 20 -8.59 9.45 -20.53
N MET A 21 -9.22 8.93 -21.59
CA MET A 21 -9.84 9.75 -22.63
C MET A 21 -11.11 10.46 -22.15
N GLU A 22 -11.93 9.80 -21.34
CA GLU A 22 -13.11 10.42 -20.72
C GLU A 22 -12.73 11.59 -19.80
N LEU A 23 -11.62 11.45 -19.05
CA LEU A 23 -11.19 12.45 -18.07
C LEU A 23 -10.36 13.60 -18.67
N TYR A 24 -9.47 13.29 -19.61
CA TYR A 24 -8.49 14.26 -20.16
C TYR A 24 -8.73 14.61 -21.63
N GLY A 25 -9.78 14.04 -22.24
CA GLY A 25 -10.14 14.25 -23.63
C GLY A 25 -9.46 13.29 -24.61
N TYR A 26 -9.91 13.32 -25.85
CA TYR A 26 -9.49 12.39 -26.92
C TYR A 26 -8.23 12.84 -27.67
N GLY A 27 -7.45 13.75 -27.07
CA GLY A 27 -6.25 14.33 -27.68
C GLY A 27 -4.96 13.57 -27.37
N ARG A 28 -3.85 14.07 -27.94
CA ARG A 28 -2.50 13.59 -27.60
C ARG A 28 -2.21 13.87 -26.13
N GLY A 29 -1.74 12.86 -25.39
CA GLY A 29 -1.24 13.01 -24.02
C GLY A 29 -2.18 12.53 -22.92
N ALA A 30 -3.47 12.25 -23.20
CA ALA A 30 -4.40 11.77 -22.17
C ALA A 30 -3.89 10.53 -21.42
N LEU A 31 -3.34 9.56 -22.16
CA LEU A 31 -2.73 8.35 -21.59
C LEU A 31 -1.50 8.66 -20.76
N SER A 32 -0.64 9.57 -21.22
CA SER A 32 0.58 9.96 -20.51
C SER A 32 0.25 10.69 -19.21
N ILE A 33 -0.75 11.58 -19.22
CA ILE A 33 -1.22 12.28 -18.01
C ILE A 33 -1.79 11.29 -17.00
N ALA A 34 -2.66 10.38 -17.46
CA ALA A 34 -3.23 9.34 -16.61
C ALA A 34 -2.14 8.41 -16.04
N ALA A 35 -1.16 8.02 -16.87
CA ALA A 35 -0.09 7.12 -16.46
C ALA A 35 0.83 7.78 -15.44
N GLU A 36 1.22 9.04 -15.68
CA GLU A 36 2.04 9.81 -14.76
C GLU A 36 1.36 9.94 -13.38
N LYS A 37 0.06 10.22 -13.34
CA LYS A 37 -0.68 10.29 -12.07
C LYS A 37 -0.75 8.94 -11.37
N ALA A 38 -1.09 7.87 -12.08
CA ALA A 38 -1.19 6.53 -11.50
C ALA A 38 0.16 6.03 -10.98
N LEU A 39 1.24 6.28 -11.72
CA LEU A 39 2.59 5.93 -11.31
C LEU A 39 3.04 6.74 -10.10
N ASN A 40 2.77 8.05 -10.06
CA ASN A 40 3.09 8.88 -8.89
C ASN A 40 2.32 8.42 -7.65
N GLU A 41 1.02 8.14 -7.77
CA GLU A 41 0.21 7.63 -6.66
C GLU A 41 0.75 6.29 -6.14
N TRP A 42 1.13 5.39 -7.05
CA TRP A 42 1.76 4.13 -6.68
C TRP A 42 3.11 4.34 -5.99
N VAL A 43 3.98 5.19 -6.53
CA VAL A 43 5.29 5.50 -5.95
C VAL A 43 5.13 6.07 -4.56
N THR A 44 4.25 7.06 -4.35
CA THR A 44 3.99 7.65 -3.04
C THR A 44 3.52 6.58 -2.05
N LYS A 45 2.48 5.81 -2.42
CA LYS A 45 1.92 4.77 -1.56
C LYS A 45 2.95 3.71 -1.17
N VAL A 46 3.79 3.29 -2.11
CA VAL A 46 4.80 2.25 -1.87
C VAL A 46 5.98 2.81 -1.08
N SER A 47 6.40 4.05 -1.36
CA SER A 47 7.50 4.70 -0.62
C SER A 47 7.12 4.94 0.84
N GLU A 48 5.90 5.42 1.11
CA GLU A 48 5.37 5.54 2.48
C GLU A 48 5.34 4.19 3.20
N ALA A 49 4.89 3.13 2.52
CA ALA A 49 4.90 1.79 3.10
C ALA A 49 6.31 1.29 3.41
N ILE A 50 7.28 1.55 2.52
CA ILE A 50 8.69 1.20 2.71
C ILE A 50 9.32 2.05 3.82
N GLU A 51 8.96 3.32 3.99
CA GLU A 51 9.48 4.13 5.09
C GLU A 51 8.96 3.65 6.46
N VAL A 52 7.68 3.25 6.52
CA VAL A 52 7.05 2.78 7.76
C VAL A 52 7.51 1.37 8.15
N VAL A 53 7.64 0.47 7.17
CA VAL A 53 7.89 -0.96 7.42
C VAL A 53 9.32 -1.35 7.06
N GLY A 54 10.07 -0.54 6.33
CA GLY A 54 11.31 -0.96 5.66
C GLY A 54 11.01 -1.72 4.36
N LEU A 55 12.02 -1.89 3.51
CA LEU A 55 11.97 -2.81 2.35
C LEU A 55 12.13 -4.24 2.88
N LEU A 56 11.18 -4.72 3.67
CA LEU A 56 11.29 -6.02 4.33
C LEU A 56 10.72 -7.10 3.42
N ASP A 57 11.59 -8.04 3.04
CA ASP A 57 11.23 -9.28 2.35
C ASP A 57 10.24 -10.12 3.17
N ASP A 58 10.17 -9.90 4.49
CA ASP A 58 9.19 -10.52 5.39
C ASP A 58 8.61 -9.52 6.43
N PRO A 59 7.34 -9.09 6.25
CA PRO A 59 6.65 -8.19 7.18
C PRO A 59 6.34 -8.83 8.55
N VAL A 60 6.36 -10.16 8.67
CA VAL A 60 6.16 -10.85 9.96
C VAL A 60 7.44 -10.75 10.80
N GLU A 61 8.60 -11.01 10.18
CA GLU A 61 9.92 -10.85 10.80
C GLU A 61 10.13 -9.41 11.29
N ALA A 62 9.66 -8.43 10.51
CA ALA A 62 9.64 -7.01 10.86
C ALA A 62 9.01 -6.74 12.22
N ILE A 63 7.77 -7.22 12.38
CA ILE A 63 6.94 -6.99 13.56
C ILE A 63 7.59 -7.69 14.77
N TYR A 64 8.13 -8.90 14.59
CA TYR A 64 8.89 -9.58 15.64
C TYR A 64 10.14 -8.80 16.05
N GLY A 65 10.90 -8.26 15.10
CA GLY A 65 12.07 -7.41 15.37
C GLY A 65 11.70 -6.14 16.12
N MET A 66 10.65 -5.44 15.69
CA MET A 66 10.13 -4.25 16.38
C MET A 66 9.71 -4.55 17.82
N LEU A 67 9.09 -5.70 18.06
CA LEU A 67 8.62 -6.14 19.38
C LEU A 67 9.68 -6.86 20.22
N SER A 68 10.93 -6.96 19.76
CA SER A 68 12.01 -7.68 20.47
C SER A 68 12.30 -7.16 21.89
N HIS A 69 11.98 -5.89 22.17
CA HIS A 69 12.13 -5.28 23.50
C HIS A 69 10.98 -5.64 24.46
N VAL A 70 9.89 -6.21 23.95
CA VAL A 70 8.74 -6.67 24.74
C VAL A 70 9.05 -8.06 25.29
N LYS A 71 9.25 -8.15 26.61
CA LYS A 71 9.60 -9.40 27.31
C LYS A 71 8.42 -10.36 27.51
N LYS A 72 7.30 -10.15 26.83
CA LYS A 72 6.07 -10.95 26.93
C LYS A 72 5.87 -11.73 25.64
N SER A 73 5.47 -12.98 25.78
CA SER A 73 5.04 -13.83 24.67
C SER A 73 3.75 -13.31 24.03
N GLY A 74 3.50 -13.71 22.78
CA GLY A 74 2.27 -13.37 22.08
C GLY A 74 1.01 -13.85 22.81
N VAL A 75 1.08 -14.97 23.54
CA VAL A 75 -0.03 -15.49 24.34
C VAL A 75 -0.30 -14.57 25.54
N GLU A 76 0.74 -14.15 26.26
CA GLU A 76 0.61 -13.22 27.39
C GLU A 76 0.01 -11.88 26.96
N LEU A 77 0.45 -11.34 25.82
CA LEU A 77 -0.11 -10.11 25.25
C LEU A 77 -1.60 -10.28 24.87
N GLN A 78 -2.02 -11.46 24.42
CA GLN A 78 -3.43 -11.74 24.13
C GLN A 78 -4.29 -11.82 25.40
N HIS A 79 -3.75 -12.33 26.51
CA HIS A 79 -4.44 -12.34 27.80
C HIS A 79 -4.62 -10.91 28.32
N GLU A 80 -3.56 -10.11 28.32
CA GLU A 80 -3.61 -8.70 28.73
C GLU A 80 -4.58 -7.87 27.86
N ALA A 81 -4.59 -8.10 26.54
CA ALA A 81 -5.54 -7.45 25.64
C ALA A 81 -7.00 -7.83 25.95
N LYS A 82 -7.27 -9.04 26.42
CA LYS A 82 -8.62 -9.45 26.87
C LYS A 82 -9.02 -8.73 28.15
N GLU A 83 -8.11 -8.60 29.11
CA GLU A 83 -8.35 -7.89 30.38
C GLU A 83 -8.65 -6.40 30.14
N ILE A 84 -7.81 -5.71 29.36
CA ILE A 84 -8.01 -4.30 28.99
C ILE A 84 -9.38 -4.08 28.33
N ARG A 85 -9.80 -5.00 27.46
CA ARG A 85 -11.12 -4.92 26.80
C ARG A 85 -12.27 -5.18 27.77
N ALA A 86 -12.10 -6.07 28.74
CA ALA A 86 -13.11 -6.33 29.76
C ALA A 86 -13.29 -5.10 30.66
N GLU A 87 -12.20 -4.48 31.10
CA GLU A 87 -12.21 -3.25 31.90
C GLU A 87 -12.87 -2.09 31.15
N LYS A 88 -12.57 -1.92 29.86
CA LYS A 88 -13.12 -0.83 29.04
C LYS A 88 -14.63 -0.95 28.77
N ASN A 89 -15.21 -2.14 28.94
CA ASN A 89 -16.67 -2.36 28.80
C ASN A 89 -17.42 -2.24 30.14
N LEU A 90 -16.70 -2.06 31.25
CA LEU A 90 -17.25 -1.96 32.61
C LEU A 90 -17.31 -0.50 33.12
N GLY A 91 -16.88 0.48 32.32
CA GLY A 91 -17.02 1.93 32.56
C GLY A 91 -17.75 2.61 31.43
#